data_AF-A0A016VHW8-F1
#
_entry.id   AF-A0A016VHW8-F1
#
_cell.length_a   1.000
_cell.length_b   1.000
_cell.length_c   1.000
_cell.angle_alpha   90.00
_cell.angle_beta   90.00
_cell.angle_gamma   90.00
#
_symmetry.space_group_name_H-M   'P 1'
#
loop_
_entity.id
_entity.type
_entity.pdbx_description
1 polymer ?
#
loop_
_entity_poly.entity_id
_entity_poly.type
_entity_poly.pdbx_seq_one_letter_code
_entity_poly.pdbx_strand_id
1 'polypeptide(L)'
;MAALKRMKPGKATGPDDVAAKLWKSRHWNPAEWLTAFFNEVVEKMKTPVYWQRSTTISIWKRKGNPADCANYRPIPLLSHSMKIFERIIDRRIRDIIRVSTNQCGFVANYGTTDAIHVARLLIEKHREKQKPLHLAFLDLEKAFDRVPHEAI
;
A
#
# COMPACT_ATOMS: atom_id res chain seq x y z
N MET A 1 15.50 -8.14 8.55
CA MET A 1 16.29 -7.69 7.37
C MET A 1 15.50 -7.46 6.07
N ALA A 2 14.51 -8.29 5.71
CA ALA A 2 13.81 -8.16 4.42
C ALA A 2 13.12 -6.79 4.20
N ALA A 3 12.51 -6.22 5.26
CA ALA A 3 11.80 -4.94 5.15
C ALA A 3 12.72 -3.74 4.83
N LEU A 4 13.90 -3.68 5.46
CA LEU A 4 14.92 -2.65 5.22
C LEU A 4 15.50 -2.72 3.81
N LYS A 5 15.79 -3.93 3.32
CA LYS A 5 16.33 -4.14 1.96
C LYS A 5 15.39 -3.58 0.88
N ARG A 6 14.07 -3.66 1.09
CA ARG A 6 13.04 -3.15 0.17
C ARG A 6 12.92 -1.61 0.16
N MET A 7 13.57 -0.88 1.07
CA MET A 7 13.57 0.57 1.03
C MET A 7 14.43 1.09 -0.12
N LYS A 8 13.86 2.00 -0.92
CA LYS A 8 14.59 2.69 -1.99
C LYS A 8 15.34 3.90 -1.40
N PRO A 9 16.62 4.12 -1.74
CA PRO A 9 17.32 5.36 -1.39
C PRO A 9 16.70 6.55 -2.15
N GLY A 10 16.99 7.78 -1.69
CA GLY A 10 16.53 9.01 -2.36
C GLY A 10 15.02 9.27 -2.25
N LYS A 11 14.33 8.65 -1.29
CA LYS A 11 12.94 8.96 -0.99
C LYS A 11 12.85 10.16 -0.05
N ALA A 12 11.87 11.03 -0.29
CA ALA A 12 11.56 12.17 0.56
C ALA A 12 11.29 11.73 2.00
N THR A 13 11.70 12.56 2.95
CA THR A 13 11.52 12.35 4.38
C THR A 13 10.07 12.55 4.80
N GLY A 14 9.70 11.96 5.95
CA GLY A 14 8.45 12.26 6.63
C GLY A 14 8.63 13.42 7.60
N PRO A 15 7.66 13.65 8.51
CA PRO A 15 7.73 14.73 9.50
C PRO A 15 8.87 14.62 10.52
N ASP A 16 9.53 13.46 10.60
CA ASP A 16 10.69 13.21 11.46
C ASP A 16 12.03 13.63 10.82
N ASP A 17 12.01 14.04 9.55
CA ASP A 17 13.16 14.35 8.71
C ASP A 17 14.25 13.25 8.64
N VAL A 18 13.88 12.00 8.94
CA VAL A 18 14.85 10.89 8.92
C VAL A 18 14.90 10.24 7.55
N ALA A 19 16.02 10.44 6.84
CA ALA A 19 16.22 9.89 5.50
C ALA A 19 16.33 8.36 5.47
N ALA A 20 15.80 7.74 4.41
CA ALA A 20 15.93 6.31 4.14
C ALA A 20 17.38 5.81 4.15
N LYS A 21 18.35 6.68 3.81
CA LYS A 21 19.79 6.35 3.78
C LYS A 21 20.31 5.99 5.17
N LEU A 22 19.81 6.62 6.24
CA LEU A 22 20.24 6.33 7.61
C LEU A 22 19.96 4.88 7.98
N TRP A 23 18.74 4.40 7.69
CA TRP A 23 18.30 3.03 7.96
C TRP A 23 19.02 1.97 7.10
N LYS A 24 19.71 2.40 6.03
CA LYS A 24 20.52 1.53 5.16
C LYS A 24 22.03 1.72 5.36
N SER A 25 22.43 2.56 6.31
CA SER A 25 23.83 2.81 6.62
C SER A 25 24.50 1.55 7.16
N ARG A 26 25.76 1.32 6.77
CA ARG A 26 26.61 0.24 7.30
C ARG A 26 27.36 0.65 8.57
N HIS A 27 27.27 1.92 8.96
CA HIS A 27 28.02 2.47 10.09
C HIS A 27 27.40 2.17 11.46
N TRP A 28 26.24 1.51 11.50
CA TRP A 28 25.55 1.09 12.73
C TRP A 28 24.66 -0.12 12.43
N ASN A 29 23.94 -0.62 13.45
CA ASN A 29 23.00 -1.73 13.30
C ASN A 29 21.53 -1.28 13.33
N PRO A 30 20.98 -0.72 12.22
CA PRO A 30 19.59 -0.30 12.16
C PRO A 30 18.60 -1.43 12.45
N ALA A 31 18.93 -2.67 12.09
CA ALA A 31 18.01 -3.78 12.24
C ALA A 31 17.79 -4.14 13.71
N GLU A 32 18.84 -4.15 14.51
CA GLU A 32 18.78 -4.41 15.95
C GLU A 32 18.04 -3.29 16.67
N TRP A 33 18.40 -2.03 16.40
CA TRP A 33 17.72 -0.88 16.99
C TRP A 33 16.22 -0.84 16.66
N LEU A 34 15.87 -1.02 15.37
CA LEU A 34 14.46 -1.05 14.95
C LEU A 34 13.70 -2.21 15.59
N THR A 35 14.36 -3.36 15.82
CA THR A 35 13.72 -4.50 16.47
C THR A 35 13.37 -4.18 17.92
N ALA A 36 14.33 -3.64 18.69
CA ALA A 36 14.08 -3.21 20.07
C ALA A 36 12.98 -2.15 20.13
N PHE A 37 13.08 -1.14 19.27
CA PHE A 37 12.11 -0.05 19.18
C PHE A 37 10.69 -0.54 18.82
N PHE A 38 10.55 -1.43 17.83
CA PHE A 38 9.24 -1.95 17.46
C PHE A 38 8.63 -2.86 18.53
N ASN A 39 9.46 -3.64 19.23
CA ASN A 39 8.98 -4.43 20.35
C ASN A 39 8.46 -3.52 21.48
N GLU A 40 9.16 -2.43 21.78
CA GLU A 40 8.69 -1.44 22.75
C GLU A 40 7.37 -0.77 22.32
N VAL A 41 7.22 -0.41 21.04
CA VAL A 41 5.97 0.15 20.50
C VAL A 41 4.80 -0.81 20.70
N VAL A 42 5.01 -2.11 20.45
CA VAL A 42 3.99 -3.15 20.63
C VAL A 42 3.70 -3.37 22.12
N GLU A 43 4.72 -3.52 22.95
CA GLU A 43 4.58 -3.76 24.39
C GLU A 43 3.85 -2.62 25.10
N LYS A 44 4.20 -1.38 24.78
CA LYS A 44 3.60 -0.18 25.38
C LYS A 44 2.32 0.27 24.70
N MET A 45 1.94 -0.34 23.57
CA MET A 45 0.82 0.07 22.72
C MET A 45 0.84 1.57 22.37
N LYS A 46 2.05 2.14 22.24
CA LYS A 46 2.25 3.57 22.04
C LYS A 46 3.17 3.82 20.85
N THR A 47 2.63 4.49 19.84
CA THR A 47 3.39 4.90 18.67
C THR A 47 4.10 6.24 18.90
N PRO A 48 5.22 6.50 18.20
CA PRO A 48 5.83 7.82 18.16
C PRO A 48 4.85 8.88 17.65
N VAL A 49 4.93 10.09 18.20
CA VAL A 49 4.07 11.22 17.80
C VAL A 49 4.20 11.51 16.30
N TYR A 50 5.38 11.36 15.72
CA TYR A 50 5.60 11.58 14.29
C TYR A 50 4.90 10.55 13.38
N TRP A 51 4.57 9.36 13.87
CA TRP A 51 3.78 8.38 13.11
C TRP A 51 2.32 8.79 12.98
N GLN A 52 1.85 9.69 13.86
CA GLN A 52 0.49 10.23 13.83
C GLN A 52 0.39 11.50 12.95
N ARG A 53 1.48 11.87 12.28
CA ARG A 53 1.58 13.06 11.43
C ARG A 53 2.05 12.67 10.03
N SER A 54 1.70 13.48 9.05
CA SER A 54 2.18 13.32 7.67
C SER A 54 2.36 14.66 6.99
N THR A 55 3.36 14.77 6.12
CA THR A 55 3.49 15.91 5.20
C THR A 55 2.77 15.55 3.90
N THR A 56 1.64 16.19 3.61
CA THR A 56 0.84 15.88 2.41
C THR A 56 1.30 16.71 1.22
N ILE A 57 1.69 16.03 0.14
CA ILE A 57 2.05 16.64 -1.14
C ILE A 57 0.93 16.35 -2.14
N SER A 58 0.35 17.40 -2.72
CA SER A 58 -0.68 17.28 -3.76
C SER A 58 -0.06 17.16 -5.14
N ILE A 59 -0.29 16.04 -5.82
CA ILE A 59 0.18 15.82 -7.20
C ILE A 59 -0.99 15.95 -8.18
N TRP A 60 -0.87 16.85 -9.15
CA TRP A 60 -1.88 17.02 -10.19
C TRP A 60 -2.03 15.75 -11.04
N LYS A 61 -3.27 15.28 -11.25
CA LYS A 61 -3.60 14.09 -12.04
C LYS A 61 -3.34 14.24 -13.54
N ARG A 62 -2.89 15.42 -13.99
CA ARG A 62 -2.70 15.79 -15.41
C ARG A 62 -3.98 15.67 -16.24
N LYS A 63 -5.13 15.91 -15.60
CA LYS A 63 -6.46 15.87 -16.20
C LYS A 63 -7.33 16.92 -15.51
N GLY A 64 -8.21 17.57 -16.26
CA GLY A 64 -9.13 18.57 -15.73
C GLY A 64 -8.46 19.93 -15.47
N ASN A 65 -9.19 20.83 -14.83
CA ASN A 65 -8.73 22.18 -14.52
C ASN A 65 -7.72 22.15 -13.34
N PRO A 66 -6.50 22.71 -13.49
CA PRO A 66 -5.54 22.83 -12.40
C PRO A 66 -6.01 23.68 -11.21
N ALA A 67 -7.00 24.55 -11.39
CA ALA A 67 -7.58 25.34 -10.30
C ALA A 67 -8.53 24.52 -9.39
N ASP A 68 -8.94 23.33 -9.83
CA ASP A 68 -9.85 22.46 -9.08
C ASP A 68 -9.06 21.42 -8.25
N CYS A 69 -9.20 21.52 -6.92
CA CYS A 69 -8.55 20.65 -5.95
C CYS A 69 -8.88 19.15 -6.15
N ALA A 70 -10.05 18.82 -6.70
CA ALA A 70 -10.44 17.42 -6.97
C ALA A 70 -9.54 16.74 -8.02
N ASN A 71 -8.86 17.54 -8.86
CA ASN A 71 -7.94 17.08 -9.88
C ASN A 71 -6.52 16.78 -9.34
N TYR A 72 -6.33 16.83 -8.02
CA TYR A 72 -5.08 16.45 -7.36
C TYR A 72 -5.23 15.13 -6.60
N ARG A 73 -4.11 14.42 -6.47
CA ARG A 73 -3.96 13.26 -5.59
C ARG A 73 -3.14 13.69 -4.37
N PRO A 74 -3.71 13.65 -3.16
CA PRO A 74 -2.92 13.84 -1.95
C PRO A 74 -2.00 12.63 -1.74
N ILE A 75 -0.73 12.87 -1.47
CA ILE A 75 0.25 11.84 -1.13
C ILE A 75 0.86 12.18 0.22
N PRO A 76 0.53 11.42 1.29
CA PRO A 76 1.12 11.62 2.60
C PRO A 76 2.55 11.06 2.63
N LEU A 77 3.50 11.90 3.00
CA LEU A 77 4.85 11.49 3.34
C LEU A 77 4.88 11.09 4.81
N LEU A 78 4.91 9.78 5.06
CA LEU A 78 5.05 9.21 6.41
C LEU A 78 6.51 8.95 6.78
N SER A 79 6.77 8.91 8.08
CA SER A 79 8.04 8.45 8.67
C SER A 79 8.52 7.14 8.06
N HIS A 80 9.82 7.04 7.80
CA HIS A 80 10.39 5.82 7.21
C HIS A 80 10.30 4.62 8.17
N SER A 81 10.48 4.86 9.48
CA SER A 81 10.34 3.84 10.51
C SER A 81 8.92 3.24 10.57
N MET A 82 7.89 4.07 10.42
CA MET A 82 6.49 3.63 10.30
C MET A 82 6.28 2.71 9.10
N LYS A 83 6.74 3.13 7.91
CA LYS A 83 6.63 2.31 6.67
C LYS A 83 7.36 0.97 6.79
N ILE A 84 8.46 0.92 7.55
CA ILE A 84 9.17 -0.33 7.84
C ILE A 84 8.31 -1.23 8.72
N PHE A 85 7.73 -0.66 9.79
CA PHE A 85 6.86 -1.36 10.72
C PHE A 85 5.62 -1.92 10.02
N GLU A 86 4.89 -1.09 9.27
CA GLU A 86 3.73 -1.49 8.46
C GLU A 86 4.05 -2.65 7.53
N ARG A 87 5.22 -2.65 6.89
CA ARG A 87 5.65 -3.74 6.01
C ARG A 87 5.89 -5.05 6.76
N ILE A 88 6.37 -4.98 8.00
CA ILE A 88 6.54 -6.15 8.86
C ILE A 88 5.17 -6.70 9.23
N ILE A 89 4.22 -5.82 9.60
CA ILE A 89 2.85 -6.20 9.94
C ILE A 89 2.12 -6.77 8.73
N ASP A 90 2.16 -6.13 7.56
CA ASP A 90 1.57 -6.63 6.30
C ASP A 90 2.06 -8.04 5.97
N ARG A 91 3.36 -8.31 6.14
CA ARG A 91 3.89 -9.66 5.94
C ARG A 91 3.27 -10.67 6.92
N ARG A 92 3.22 -10.33 8.21
CA ARG A 92 2.65 -11.22 9.23
C ARG A 92 1.16 -11.46 9.01
N ILE A 93 0.41 -10.43 8.62
CA ILE A 93 -1.03 -10.54 8.29
C ILE A 93 -1.22 -11.48 7.11
N ARG A 94 -0.41 -11.35 6.04
CA ARG A 94 -0.48 -12.22 4.85
C ARG A 94 -0.20 -13.69 5.16
N ASP A 95 0.56 -13.99 6.21
CA ASP A 95 0.79 -15.37 6.65
C ASP A 95 -0.45 -15.98 7.33
N ILE A 96 -1.43 -15.17 7.73
CA ILE A 96 -2.62 -15.57 8.48
C ILE A 96 -3.89 -15.50 7.62
N ILE A 97 -4.00 -14.49 6.75
CA ILE A 97 -5.21 -14.29 5.93
C ILE A 97 -5.17 -15.13 4.66
N ARG A 98 -6.36 -15.58 4.22
CA ARG A 98 -6.56 -16.16 2.89
C ARG A 98 -7.38 -15.20 2.05
N VAL A 99 -6.82 -14.80 0.90
CA VAL A 99 -7.50 -13.94 -0.06
C VAL A 99 -8.22 -14.83 -1.09
N SER A 100 -9.35 -14.38 -1.62
CA SER A 100 -10.07 -15.08 -2.69
C SER A 100 -9.16 -15.37 -3.88
N THR A 101 -9.31 -16.56 -4.48
CA THR A 101 -8.58 -16.94 -5.71
C THR A 101 -8.93 -16.06 -6.91
N ASN A 102 -10.04 -15.33 -6.83
CA ASN A 102 -10.48 -14.41 -7.89
C ASN A 102 -9.86 -13.00 -7.73
N GLN A 103 -9.18 -12.72 -6.61
CA GLN A 103 -8.54 -11.43 -6.38
C GLN A 103 -7.20 -11.34 -7.12
N CYS A 104 -7.13 -10.45 -8.10
CA CYS A 104 -5.88 -10.18 -8.84
C CYS A 104 -5.13 -8.96 -8.30
N GLY A 105 -5.83 -8.03 -7.64
CA GLY A 105 -5.23 -6.79 -7.12
C GLY A 105 -4.51 -6.99 -5.79
N PHE A 106 -3.28 -6.49 -5.67
CA PHE A 106 -2.45 -6.54 -4.45
C PHE A 106 -2.12 -7.96 -3.93
N VAL A 107 -2.25 -8.98 -4.80
CA VAL A 107 -1.85 -10.36 -4.54
C VAL A 107 -0.56 -10.66 -5.29
N ALA A 108 0.37 -11.36 -4.64
CA ALA A 108 1.63 -11.74 -5.28
C ALA A 108 1.37 -12.68 -6.47
N ASN A 109 2.14 -12.53 -7.55
CA ASN A 109 2.08 -13.34 -8.77
C ASN A 109 0.82 -13.17 -9.63
N TYR A 110 -0.11 -12.29 -9.27
CA TYR A 110 -1.25 -11.93 -10.11
C TYR A 110 -1.12 -10.48 -10.59
N GLY A 111 -1.54 -10.24 -11.82
CA GLY A 111 -1.54 -8.94 -12.47
C GLY A 111 -2.84 -8.63 -13.19
N THR A 112 -2.89 -7.45 -13.81
CA THR A 112 -4.03 -7.04 -14.64
C THR A 112 -4.20 -7.93 -15.86
N THR A 113 -3.11 -8.53 -16.36
CA THR A 113 -3.11 -9.49 -17.47
C THR A 113 -3.93 -10.73 -17.14
N ASP A 114 -3.84 -11.25 -15.92
CA ASP A 114 -4.59 -12.44 -15.50
C ASP A 114 -6.09 -12.14 -15.44
N ALA A 115 -6.47 -10.99 -14.85
CA ALA A 115 -7.86 -10.55 -14.80
C ALA A 115 -8.46 -10.36 -16.22
N ILE A 116 -7.70 -9.73 -17.12
CA ILE A 116 -8.10 -9.56 -18.53
C ILE A 116 -8.24 -10.91 -19.22
N HIS A 117 -7.31 -11.84 -18.99
CA HIS A 117 -7.34 -13.16 -19.58
C HIS A 117 -8.59 -13.95 -19.14
N VAL A 118 -8.91 -13.94 -17.84
CA VAL A 118 -10.14 -14.57 -17.33
C VAL A 118 -11.40 -13.96 -17.96
N ALA A 119 -11.46 -12.63 -18.07
CA ALA A 119 -12.59 -11.97 -18.72
C ALA A 119 -12.72 -12.37 -20.21
N ARG A 120 -11.60 -12.46 -20.93
CA ARG A 120 -11.59 -12.92 -22.34
C ARG A 120 -12.05 -14.36 -22.49
N LEU A 121 -11.56 -15.28 -21.66
CA LEU A 121 -11.99 -16.68 -21.67
C LEU A 121 -13.50 -16.82 -21.43
N LEU A 122 -14.05 -16.01 -20.52
CA LEU A 122 -15.50 -15.99 -20.29
C LEU A 122 -16.27 -15.53 -21.53
N ILE A 123 -15.81 -14.46 -22.18
CA ILE A 123 -16.42 -13.92 -23.41
C ILE A 123 -16.38 -14.96 -24.54
N GLU A 124 -15.21 -15.56 -24.79
CA GLU A 124 -15.01 -16.53 -25.86
C GLU A 124 -15.89 -17.77 -25.67
N LYS A 125 -15.91 -18.33 -24.45
CA LYS A 125 -16.70 -19.53 -24.13
C LYS A 125 -18.22 -19.31 -24.27
N HIS A 126 -18.72 -18.11 -23.97
CA HIS A 126 -20.13 -17.79 -24.17
C HIS A 126 -20.45 -17.57 -25.65
N ARG A 127 -19.53 -16.94 -26.39
CA ARG A 127 -19.64 -16.76 -27.85
C ARG A 127 -19.68 -18.09 -28.58
N GLU A 128 -18.81 -19.04 -28.24
CA GLU A 128 -18.80 -20.39 -28.83
C GLU A 128 -20.13 -21.13 -28.62
N LYS A 129 -20.75 -20.95 -27.46
CA LYS A 129 -22.02 -21.60 -27.10
C LYS A 129 -23.26 -20.82 -27.54
N GLN A 130 -23.09 -19.68 -28.22
CA GLN A 130 -24.17 -18.77 -28.60
C GLN A 130 -25.06 -18.39 -27.40
N LYS A 131 -24.45 -18.22 -26.22
CA LYS A 131 -25.15 -17.83 -24.99
C LYS A 131 -24.93 -16.34 -24.71
N PRO A 132 -25.96 -15.61 -24.24
CA PRO A 132 -25.78 -14.24 -23.81
C PRO A 132 -24.84 -14.18 -22.60
N LEU A 133 -23.98 -13.15 -22.58
CA LEU A 133 -23.10 -12.83 -21.46
C LEU A 133 -23.27 -11.34 -21.13
N HIS A 134 -23.46 -11.04 -19.85
CA HIS A 134 -23.51 -9.67 -19.32
C HIS A 134 -22.37 -9.49 -18.33
N LEU A 135 -21.64 -8.36 -18.44
CA LEU A 135 -20.55 -8.00 -17.55
C LEU A 135 -20.89 -6.69 -16.83
N ALA A 136 -20.74 -6.68 -15.51
CA ALA A 136 -20.90 -5.48 -14.69
C ALA A 136 -19.53 -5.04 -14.16
N PHE A 137 -19.18 -3.78 -14.41
CA PHE A 137 -17.96 -3.17 -13.90
C PHE A 137 -18.31 -2.28 -12.71
N LEU A 138 -17.74 -2.61 -11.55
CA LEU A 138 -17.98 -1.90 -10.29
C LEU A 138 -16.71 -1.17 -9.89
N ASP A 139 -16.84 0.11 -9.52
CA ASP A 139 -15.75 0.94 -8.99
C ASP A 139 -16.19 1.61 -7.70
N LEU A 140 -15.29 1.68 -6.73
CA LEU A 140 -15.56 2.28 -5.41
C LEU A 140 -14.97 3.69 -5.35
N GLU A 141 -15.83 4.69 -5.13
CA GLU A 141 -15.38 6.06 -4.96
C GLU A 141 -14.57 6.21 -3.65
N LYS A 142 -13.33 6.69 -3.75
CA LYS A 142 -12.44 6.96 -2.58
C LYS A 142 -12.30 5.73 -1.65
N ALA A 143 -12.06 4.57 -2.24
CA ALA A 143 -12.04 3.27 -1.53
C ALA A 143 -11.19 3.23 -0.25
N PHE A 144 -10.04 3.91 -0.21
CA PHE A 144 -9.18 3.95 0.99
C PHE A 144 -9.67 4.95 2.06
N ASP A 145 -10.30 6.05 1.65
CA ASP A 145 -10.74 7.10 2.57
C ASP A 145 -12.10 6.78 3.22
N ARG A 146 -12.88 5.87 2.62
CA ARG A 146 -14.26 5.55 3.03
C ARG A 146 -14.42 4.26 3.84
N VAL A 147 -13.34 3.62 4.26
CA VAL A 147 -13.43 2.41 5.11
C VAL A 147 -13.79 2.82 6.54
N PRO A 148 -14.92 2.36 7.12
CA PRO A 148 -15.25 2.63 8.51
C PRO A 148 -14.24 1.94 9.44
N HIS A 149 -13.78 2.65 10.48
CA HIS A 149 -12.83 2.08 11.44
C HIS A 149 -13.43 0.91 12.23
N GLU A 150 -14.74 0.91 12.45
CA GLU A 150 -15.47 -0.19 13.11
C GLU A 150 -15.47 -1.49 12.30
N ALA A 151 -15.17 -1.42 11.00
CA ALA A 151 -15.13 -2.57 10.10
C ALA A 151 -13.71 -3.17 9.95
N ILE A 152 -12.70 -2.62 10.64
CA ILE A 152 -11.29 -3.05 10.63
C ILE A 152 -10.94 -3.66 11.98
#